data_AF-A0A8H7FTZ4-F1
#
_entry.id   AF-A0A8H7FTZ4-F1
#
_cell.length_a   1.000
_cell.length_b   1.000
_cell.length_c   1.000
_cell.angle_alpha   90.00
_cell.angle_beta   90.00
_cell.angle_gamma   90.00
#
_symmetry.space_group_name_H-M   'P 1'
#
loop_
_entity.id
_entity.type
_entity.pdbx_description
1 polymer ?
#
loop_
_entity_poly.entity_id
_entity_poly.type
_entity_poly.pdbx_seq_one_letter_code
_entity_poly.pdbx_strand_id
1 'polypeptide(L)'
;MIDGTRAVVSVKLRARVSLMRKVIIDHPGDKYWDEVDRTLDTLRAVAKTKPDPAKALAKALKASLDKDRATYGQQTIEIEEGEPDAWVLDLNEAVERGASTKGGFAVEGDEPSGEDSAGQV
;
A
#
# COMPACT_ATOMS: atom_id res chain seq x y z
N MET A 1 -1.71 25.65 -11.27
CA MET A 1 -2.53 25.54 -10.04
C MET A 1 -3.40 26.79 -9.91
N ILE A 2 -4.62 26.69 -9.36
CA ILE A 2 -5.39 27.90 -8.99
C ILE A 2 -4.79 28.44 -7.69
N ASP A 3 -4.24 29.65 -7.73
CA ASP A 3 -3.74 30.37 -6.57
C ASP A 3 -4.74 30.32 -5.41
N GLY A 4 -4.28 29.89 -4.23
CA GLY A 4 -5.10 29.84 -3.02
C GLY A 4 -5.73 28.47 -2.70
N THR A 5 -5.48 27.42 -3.48
CA THR A 5 -5.97 26.07 -3.14
C THR A 5 -5.13 25.44 -2.03
N ARG A 6 -5.55 25.59 -0.77
CA ARG A 6 -4.88 24.98 0.39
C ARG A 6 -5.51 23.63 0.74
N ALA A 7 -4.86 22.53 0.37
CA ALA A 7 -5.28 21.19 0.79
C ALA A 7 -4.93 20.96 2.27
N VAL A 8 -5.85 21.30 3.18
CA VAL A 8 -5.68 21.02 4.61
C VAL A 8 -6.01 19.56 4.89
N VAL A 9 -4.99 18.70 4.86
CA VAL A 9 -5.14 17.29 5.23
C VAL A 9 -5.33 17.18 6.74
N SER A 10 -6.56 16.87 7.18
CA SER A 10 -6.87 16.70 8.61
C SER A 10 -6.07 15.56 9.25
N VAL A 11 -5.82 15.64 10.56
CA VAL A 11 -5.12 14.56 11.32
C VAL A 11 -5.84 13.22 11.16
N LYS A 12 -7.18 13.23 11.10
CA LYS A 12 -7.99 12.03 10.87
C LYS A 12 -7.73 11.41 9.50
N LEU A 13 -7.60 12.26 8.46
CA LEU A 13 -7.28 11.79 7.11
C LEU A 13 -5.86 11.21 7.05
N ARG A 14 -4.88 11.88 7.66
CA ARG A 14 -3.50 11.37 7.75
C ARG A 14 -3.42 10.02 8.44
N ALA A 15 -4.17 9.83 9.52
CA ALA A 15 -4.21 8.55 10.24
C ALA A 15 -4.85 7.41 9.42
N ARG A 16 -5.75 7.72 8.49
CA ARG A 16 -6.29 6.74 7.54
C ARG A 16 -5.26 6.38 6.47
N VAL A 17 -4.57 7.39 5.94
CA VAL A 17 -3.50 7.19 4.95
C VAL A 17 -2.36 6.36 5.54
N SER A 18 -1.95 6.59 6.79
CA SER A 18 -0.92 5.78 7.43
C SER A 18 -1.34 4.32 7.60
N LEU A 19 -2.61 4.07 7.94
CA LEU A 19 -3.16 2.72 8.00
C LEU A 19 -3.15 2.06 6.61
N MET A 20 -3.63 2.77 5.60
CA MET A 20 -3.66 2.32 4.21
C MET A 20 -2.25 2.01 3.69
N ARG A 21 -1.26 2.84 4.05
CA ARG A 21 0.15 2.62 3.70
C ARG A 21 0.71 1.38 4.38
N LYS A 22 0.40 1.17 5.66
CA LYS A 22 0.77 -0.06 6.36
C LYS A 22 0.21 -1.30 5.65
N VAL A 23 -1.07 -1.28 5.28
CA VAL A 23 -1.71 -2.44 4.66
C VAL A 23 -1.13 -2.74 3.28
N ILE A 24 -0.81 -1.74 2.45
CA ILE A 24 -0.23 -2.02 1.13
C ILE A 24 1.20 -2.59 1.23
N ILE A 25 1.95 -2.19 2.26
CA ILE A 25 3.29 -2.75 2.54
C ILE A 25 3.17 -4.20 2.99
N ASP A 26 2.24 -4.50 3.90
CA ASP A 26 2.08 -5.84 4.48
C ASP A 26 1.38 -6.81 3.49
N HIS A 27 0.49 -6.30 2.64
CA HIS A 27 -0.37 -7.06 1.75
C HIS A 27 -0.52 -6.39 0.36
N PRO A 28 0.54 -6.42 -0.48
CA PRO A 28 0.44 -5.93 -1.84
C PRO A 28 -0.48 -6.86 -2.67
N GLY A 29 -1.33 -6.27 -3.52
CA GLY A 29 -2.12 -7.00 -4.52
C GLY A 29 -3.64 -6.83 -4.39
N ASP A 30 -4.37 -7.71 -5.08
CA ASP A 30 -5.79 -7.53 -5.40
C ASP A 30 -6.74 -7.53 -4.18
N LYS A 31 -6.26 -8.06 -3.03
CA LYS A 31 -7.02 -8.10 -1.78
C LYS A 31 -6.78 -6.90 -0.87
N TYR A 32 -6.10 -5.87 -1.38
CA TYR A 32 -5.73 -4.69 -0.59
C TYR A 32 -6.89 -4.11 0.22
N TRP A 33 -8.05 -3.89 -0.42
CA TRP A 33 -9.21 -3.30 0.26
C TRP A 33 -9.80 -4.23 1.32
N ASP A 34 -9.84 -5.54 1.06
CA ASP A 34 -10.28 -6.54 2.05
C ASP A 34 -9.37 -6.55 3.28
N GLU A 35 -8.06 -6.38 3.08
CA GLU A 35 -7.09 -6.31 4.18
C GLU A 35 -7.17 -4.98 4.94
N VAL A 36 -7.52 -3.87 4.27
CA VAL A 36 -7.82 -2.59 4.93
C VAL A 36 -9.02 -2.76 5.86
N ASP A 37 -10.11 -3.34 5.36
CA ASP A 37 -11.33 -3.56 6.13
C ASP A 37 -11.10 -4.53 7.29
N ARG A 38 -10.40 -5.64 7.05
CA ARG A 38 -10.03 -6.60 8.11
C ARG A 38 -9.19 -5.94 9.20
N THR A 39 -8.23 -5.09 8.82
CA THR A 39 -7.39 -4.37 9.77
C THR A 39 -8.21 -3.37 10.60
N LEU A 40 -9.14 -2.64 9.97
CA LEU A 40 -10.05 -1.73 10.66
C LEU A 40 -10.97 -2.47 11.64
N ASP A 41 -11.50 -3.62 11.24
CA ASP A 41 -12.38 -4.42 12.08
C ASP A 41 -11.64 -5.03 13.26
N THR A 42 -10.39 -5.47 13.06
CA THR A 42 -9.51 -5.91 14.14
C THR A 42 -9.27 -4.77 15.15
N LEU A 43 -8.95 -3.57 14.68
CA LEU A 43 -8.76 -2.40 15.55
C LEU A 43 -10.03 -2.06 16.33
N ARG A 44 -11.19 -2.10 15.69
CA ARG A 44 -12.49 -1.86 16.34
C ARG A 44 -12.81 -2.95 17.37
N ALA A 45 -12.57 -4.22 17.05
CA ALA A 45 -12.79 -5.33 17.96
C ALA A 45 -11.92 -5.21 19.21
N VAL A 46 -10.63 -4.91 19.05
CA VAL A 46 -9.71 -4.68 20.18
C VAL A 46 -10.13 -3.44 20.99
N ALA A 47 -10.53 -2.35 20.33
CA ALA A 47 -10.96 -1.13 21.01
C ALA A 47 -12.21 -1.35 21.88
N LYS A 48 -13.17 -2.18 21.43
CA LYS A 48 -14.37 -2.53 22.22
C LYS A 48 -14.05 -3.20 23.56
N THR A 49 -12.88 -3.83 23.70
CA THR A 49 -12.44 -4.45 24.97
C THR A 49 -11.88 -3.43 25.99
N LYS A 50 -11.78 -2.15 25.61
CA LYS A 50 -11.19 -1.11 26.46
C LYS A 50 -12.27 -0.27 27.16
N PRO A 51 -11.95 0.35 28.33
CA PRO A 51 -12.91 1.15 29.07
C PRO A 51 -13.51 2.33 28.29
N ASP A 52 -12.77 2.87 27.32
CA ASP A 52 -13.23 3.90 26.39
C ASP A 52 -12.83 3.50 24.96
N PRO A 53 -13.73 2.83 24.22
CA PRO A 53 -13.42 2.32 22.88
C PRO A 53 -13.06 3.43 21.87
N ALA A 54 -13.72 4.58 21.95
CA ALA A 54 -13.48 5.69 21.04
C ALA A 54 -12.08 6.28 21.24
N LYS A 55 -11.69 6.51 22.50
CA LYS A 55 -10.35 6.99 22.85
C LYS A 55 -9.27 5.95 22.58
N ALA A 56 -9.56 4.67 22.80
CA ALA A 56 -8.63 3.58 22.48
C ALA A 56 -8.35 3.52 20.97
N LEU A 57 -9.39 3.59 20.15
CA LEU A 57 -9.25 3.59 18.68
C LEU A 57 -8.48 4.83 18.19
N ALA A 58 -8.80 6.01 18.73
CA ALA A 58 -8.09 7.24 18.39
C ALA A 58 -6.59 7.18 18.75
N LYS A 59 -6.25 6.61 19.92
CA LYS A 59 -4.86 6.40 20.33
C LYS A 59 -4.13 5.40 19.43
N ALA A 60 -4.79 4.31 19.04
CA ALA A 60 -4.20 3.31 18.14
C ALA A 60 -3.88 3.91 16.76
N LEU A 61 -4.83 4.65 16.18
CA LEU A 61 -4.64 5.34 14.90
C LEU A 61 -3.56 6.43 14.99
N LYS A 62 -3.50 7.18 16.10
CA LYS A 62 -2.42 8.14 16.34
C LYS A 62 -1.05 7.45 16.40
N ALA A 63 -0.93 6.35 17.14
CA ALA A 63 0.32 5.60 17.22
C ALA A 63 0.76 5.06 15.85
N SER A 64 -0.20 4.62 15.02
CA SER A 64 0.09 4.22 13.63
C SER A 64 0.61 5.39 12.79
N LEU A 65 0.00 6.57 12.92
CA LEU A 65 0.44 7.79 12.24
C LEU A 65 1.83 8.23 12.69
N ASP A 66 2.13 8.16 13.99
CA ASP A 66 3.44 8.58 14.51
C ASP A 66 4.55 7.64 14.02
N LYS A 67 4.28 6.33 13.90
CA LYS A 67 5.20 5.37 13.26
C LYS A 67 5.42 5.68 11.78
N ASP A 68 4.33 5.89 11.04
CA ASP A 68 4.38 6.23 9.63
C ASP A 68 5.20 7.50 9.36
N ARG A 69 5.06 8.53 10.21
CA ARG A 69 5.87 9.74 10.15
C ARG A 69 7.35 9.51 10.44
N ALA A 70 7.67 8.63 11.38
CA ALA A 70 9.06 8.30 11.66
C ALA A 70 9.74 7.64 10.46
N THR A 71 9.00 6.83 9.70
CA THR A 71 9.52 6.12 8.52
C THR A 71 9.52 6.98 7.26
N TYR A 72 8.44 7.72 6.99
CA TYR A 72 8.21 8.39 5.71
C TYR A 72 8.09 9.92 5.81
N GLY A 73 8.01 10.47 7.02
CA GLY A 73 7.79 11.90 7.25
C GLY A 73 9.07 12.72 7.39
N GLN A 74 10.25 12.10 7.32
CA GLN A 74 11.54 12.80 7.46
C GLN A 74 12.11 13.32 6.14
N GLN A 75 11.56 12.91 4.99
CA GLN A 75 11.98 13.41 3.69
C GLN A 75 11.06 14.55 3.26
N THR A 76 11.50 15.78 3.48
CA THR A 76 10.94 16.93 2.78
C THR A 76 11.60 16.98 1.41
N ILE A 77 11.02 16.26 0.45
CA ILE A 77 11.37 16.45 -0.96
C ILE A 77 10.57 17.67 -1.41
N GLU A 78 11.25 18.79 -1.65
CA GLU A 78 10.65 19.90 -2.36
C GLU A 78 10.45 19.44 -3.81
N ILE A 79 9.19 19.38 -4.23
CA ILE A 79 8.86 19.15 -5.64
C ILE A 79 9.06 20.51 -6.31
N GLU A 80 10.17 20.65 -7.03
CA GLU A 80 10.43 21.84 -7.83
C GLU A 80 9.43 21.90 -8.99
N GLU A 81 8.77 23.04 -9.17
CA GLU A 81 7.93 23.29 -10.34
C GLU A 81 8.83 23.65 -11.53
N GLY A 82 8.87 22.78 -12.54
CA GLY A 82 9.69 22.95 -13.73
C GLY A 82 9.33 21.94 -14.82
N GLU A 83 9.92 22.10 -16.00
CA GLU A 83 9.85 21.06 -17.03
C GLU A 83 10.45 19.76 -16.47
N PRO A 84 9.78 18.62 -16.62
CA PRO A 84 10.29 17.35 -16.13
C PRO A 84 11.60 17.01 -16.84
N ASP A 85 12.62 16.67 -16.07
CA ASP A 85 13.84 16.11 -16.63
C ASP A 85 13.53 14.87 -17.50
N ALA A 86 14.41 14.58 -18.46
CA ALA A 86 14.25 13.42 -19.34
C ALA A 86 14.04 12.10 -18.56
N TRP A 87 14.71 11.94 -17.41
CA TRP A 87 14.53 10.75 -16.57
C TRP A 87 13.16 10.69 -15.87
N VAL A 88 12.52 11.84 -15.61
CA VAL A 88 11.14 11.91 -15.06
C VAL A 88 10.14 11.47 -16.13
N LEU A 89 10.38 11.85 -17.40
CA LEU A 89 9.58 11.37 -18.53
C LEU A 89 9.72 9.85 -18.70
N ASP A 90 10.95 9.32 -18.65
CA ASP A 90 11.19 7.87 -18.71
C ASP A 90 10.52 7.11 -17.55
N LEU A 91 10.52 7.71 -16.34
CA LEU A 91 9.88 7.15 -15.16
C LEU A 91 8.35 7.17 -15.30
N ASN A 92 7.77 8.26 -15.80
CA ASN A 92 6.35 8.37 -16.08
C ASN A 92 5.90 7.34 -17.13
N GLU A 93 6.67 7.18 -18.21
CA GLU A 93 6.42 6.15 -19.21
C GLU A 93 6.52 4.73 -18.62
N ALA A 94 7.42 4.49 -17.66
CA ALA A 94 7.50 3.21 -16.96
C ALA A 94 6.28 2.95 -16.07
N VAL A 95 5.77 3.98 -15.37
CA VAL A 95 4.55 3.90 -14.56
C VAL A 95 3.33 3.64 -15.44
N GLU A 96 3.21 4.33 -16.59
CA GLU A 96 2.12 4.11 -17.53
C GLU A 96 2.16 2.71 -18.16
N ARG A 97 3.36 2.20 -18.49
CA ARG A 97 3.55 0.83 -18.95
C ARG A 97 3.20 -0.21 -17.89
N GLY A 98 3.60 0.02 -16.63
CA GLY A 98 3.29 -0.85 -15.49
C GLY A 98 1.82 -0.80 -15.03
N ALA A 99 1.10 0.28 -15.32
CA ALA A 99 -0.34 0.38 -15.08
C ALA A 99 -1.18 -0.33 -16.15
N SER A 100 -0.58 -0.69 -17.30
CA SER A 100 -1.24 -1.37 -18.41
C SER A 100 -1.15 -2.90 -18.35
N THR A 101 -0.38 -3.48 -17.42
CA THR A 101 -0.36 -4.94 -17.20
C THR A 101 -1.54 -5.39 -16.34
N LYS A 102 -2.74 -5.32 -16.90
CA LYS A 102 -3.80 -6.30 -16.58
C LYS A 102 -3.50 -7.60 -17.33
N GLY A 103 -3.24 -8.66 -16.57
CA GLY A 103 -3.39 -10.04 -17.03
C GLY A 103 -2.11 -10.69 -17.56
N GLY A 104 -1.48 -11.53 -16.73
CA GLY A 104 -0.38 -12.37 -17.18
C GLY A 104 0.52 -12.88 -16.08
N PHE A 105 -0.03 -13.37 -14.96
CA PHE A 105 0.74 -14.22 -14.06
C PHE A 105 0.84 -15.60 -14.74
N ALA A 106 1.78 -15.76 -15.66
CA ALA A 106 2.20 -17.06 -16.14
C ALA A 106 3.06 -17.68 -15.02
N VAL A 107 2.40 -18.45 -14.15
CA VAL A 107 3.08 -19.50 -13.39
C VAL A 107 3.43 -20.56 -14.41
N GLU A 108 4.66 -20.58 -14.90
CA GLU A 108 5.23 -21.79 -15.49
C GLU A 108 5.48 -22.77 -14.34
N GLY A 109 4.45 -23.55 -14.05
CA GLY A 109 4.59 -24.86 -13.48
C GLY A 109 3.83 -25.81 -14.39
N ASP A 110 4.56 -26.64 -15.13
CA ASP A 110 4.52 -28.10 -14.96
C ASP A 110 5.45 -28.74 -15.99
N GLU A 111 6.37 -29.60 -15.54
CA GLU A 111 6.73 -30.88 -16.17
C GLU A 111 7.70 -31.63 -15.22
N PRO A 112 7.21 -32.51 -14.32
CA PRO A 112 8.04 -33.59 -13.82
C PRO A 112 8.16 -34.64 -14.92
N SER A 113 9.37 -34.77 -15.47
CA SER A 113 9.76 -35.83 -16.40
C SER A 113 9.55 -37.21 -15.77
N GLY A 114 8.47 -37.89 -16.13
CA GLY A 114 8.29 -39.32 -15.91
C GLY A 114 9.01 -40.09 -17.02
N GLU A 115 10.15 -40.71 -16.69
CA GLU A 115 10.74 -41.74 -17.56
C GLU A 115 10.06 -43.09 -17.27
N ASP A 116 9.26 -43.54 -18.22
CA ASP A 116 8.81 -44.92 -18.34
C ASP A 116 10.00 -45.82 -18.72
N SER A 117 10.47 -46.64 -17.79
CA SER A 117 11.29 -47.80 -18.11
C SER A 117 10.38 -48.99 -18.45
N ALA A 118 10.07 -49.12 -19.74
CA ALA A 118 9.44 -50.31 -20.29
C ALA A 118 10.49 -51.43 -20.41
N GLY A 119 10.24 -52.52 -19.69
CA GLY A 119 10.97 -53.77 -19.86
C GLY A 119 10.62 -54.50 -21.15
N GLN A 120 11.65 -55.00 -21.83
CA GLN A 120 11.71 -56.13 -22.76
C GLN A 120 13.17 -56.62 -22.64
N VAL A 121 13.49 -57.89 -22.36
CA VAL A 121 13.05 -59.16 -22.94
C VAL A 121 13.10 -60.27 -21.89
#